data_AF-A0A9D8TGK2-F1
#
_entry.id   AF-A0A9D8TGK2-F1
#
_cell.length_a   1.000
_cell.length_b   1.000
_cell.length_c   1.000
_cell.angle_alpha   90.00
_cell.angle_beta   90.00
_cell.angle_gamma   90.00
#
_symmetry.space_group_name_H-M   'P 1'
#
loop_
_entity.id
_entity.type
_entity.pdbx_description
1 polymer ?
#
loop_
_entity_poly.entity_id
_entity_poly.type
_entity_poly.pdbx_seq_one_letter_code
_entity_poly.pdbx_strand_id
1 'polypeptide(L)'
;GFDGFYLADGQTWEDSLAQLELDSLASLYSYDAAETHYLALAYSSDSINVNHLLFDVALYNFTNFLIRDYELSIEMLGAQEVLMIRSFENVEDVLRYVAWLNFQGQLPATKYPGLRILPISESNLPLLQQRYSEDAYRRFLQDYYGE
;
A
#
# COMPACT_ATOMS: atom_id res chain seq x y z
N GLY A 1 27.46 -21.99 20.20
CA GLY A 1 27.09 -21.40 18.90
C GLY A 1 26.62 -22.53 18.03
N PHE A 2 25.37 -22.51 17.62
CA PHE A 2 24.88 -23.40 16.58
C PHE A 2 24.92 -22.59 15.29
N ASP A 3 25.77 -22.99 14.34
CA ASP A 3 25.69 -22.52 12.97
C ASP A 3 24.43 -23.15 12.36
N GLY A 4 23.54 -22.32 11.80
CA GLY A 4 22.32 -22.78 11.15
C GLY A 4 22.59 -23.77 10.02
N PHE A 5 21.61 -24.64 9.71
CA PHE A 5 21.73 -25.62 8.63
C PHE A 5 21.55 -24.94 7.26
N TYR A 6 22.65 -24.59 6.61
CA TYR A 6 22.62 -24.03 5.25
C TYR A 6 22.14 -25.07 4.22
N LEU A 7 21.33 -24.62 3.26
CA LEU A 7 20.92 -25.35 2.06
C LEU A 7 22.01 -25.28 0.97
N ALA A 8 21.86 -26.08 -0.08
CA ALA A 8 22.85 -26.21 -1.16
C ALA A 8 23.10 -24.91 -1.96
N ASP A 9 22.19 -23.94 -1.87
CA ASP A 9 22.25 -22.62 -2.51
C ASP A 9 22.78 -21.51 -1.57
N GLY A 10 23.14 -21.85 -0.33
CA GLY A 10 23.66 -20.90 0.66
C GLY A 10 22.58 -20.17 1.47
N GLN A 11 21.28 -20.44 1.25
CA GLN A 11 20.22 -19.96 2.15
C GLN A 11 20.16 -20.80 3.42
N THR A 12 19.67 -20.20 4.51
CA THR A 12 19.30 -20.99 5.69
C THR A 12 17.90 -21.58 5.53
N TRP A 13 17.65 -22.71 6.16
CA TRP A 13 16.31 -23.27 6.34
C TRP A 13 15.29 -22.28 6.94
N GLU A 14 15.72 -21.36 7.80
CA GLU A 14 14.87 -20.30 8.36
C GLU A 14 14.47 -19.28 7.28
N ASP A 15 15.42 -18.86 6.43
CA ASP A 15 15.16 -17.96 5.30
C ASP A 15 14.16 -18.58 4.31
N SER A 16 14.33 -19.86 4.00
CA SER A 16 13.41 -20.56 3.09
C SER A 16 12.00 -20.71 3.67
N LEU A 17 11.87 -20.91 4.99
CA LEU A 17 10.56 -20.93 5.66
C LEU A 17 9.89 -19.56 5.63
N ALA A 18 10.66 -18.49 5.87
CA ALA A 18 10.15 -17.13 5.81
C ALA A 18 9.66 -16.78 4.39
N GLN A 19 10.41 -17.17 3.34
CA GLN A 19 10.00 -16.97 1.96
C GLN A 19 8.72 -17.74 1.62
N LEU A 20 8.60 -19.00 2.07
CA LEU A 20 7.39 -19.79 1.87
C LEU A 20 6.16 -19.19 2.58
N GLU A 21 6.34 -18.65 3.78
CA GLU A 21 5.24 -17.93 4.47
C GLU A 21 4.86 -16.66 3.69
N LEU A 22 5.86 -15.90 3.21
CA LEU A 22 5.65 -14.69 2.42
C LEU A 22 4.86 -14.98 1.14
N ASP A 23 5.29 -15.98 0.37
CA ASP A 23 4.64 -16.39 -0.88
C ASP A 23 3.22 -16.92 -0.62
N SER A 24 3.03 -17.69 0.47
CA SER A 24 1.71 -18.16 0.90
C SER A 24 0.77 -17.00 1.22
N LEU A 25 1.22 -16.00 1.97
CA LEU A 25 0.43 -14.81 2.28
C LEU A 25 0.12 -13.98 1.03
N ALA A 26 1.10 -13.79 0.14
CA ALA A 26 0.92 -13.05 -1.10
C ALA A 26 -0.11 -13.73 -2.03
N SER A 27 -0.17 -15.07 -2.02
CA SER A 27 -1.12 -15.85 -2.82
C SER A 27 -2.58 -15.73 -2.38
N LEU A 28 -2.84 -15.17 -1.20
CA LEU A 28 -4.21 -14.91 -0.72
C LEU A 28 -4.87 -13.72 -1.41
N TYR A 29 -4.07 -12.83 -1.99
CA TYR A 29 -4.56 -11.62 -2.65
C TYR A 29 -4.91 -11.90 -4.12
N SER A 30 -5.92 -11.21 -4.64
CA SER A 30 -6.36 -11.35 -6.03
C SER A 30 -6.22 -10.05 -6.80
N TYR A 31 -5.95 -10.15 -8.10
CA TYR A 31 -5.91 -9.02 -9.01
C TYR A 31 -7.06 -9.12 -10.03
N ASP A 32 -7.89 -8.08 -10.08
CA ASP A 32 -8.86 -7.85 -11.14
C ASP A 32 -8.79 -6.38 -11.56
N ALA A 33 -8.43 -6.13 -12.81
CA ALA A 33 -8.26 -4.78 -13.33
C ALA A 33 -9.55 -3.97 -13.36
N ALA A 34 -10.72 -4.62 -13.43
CA ALA A 34 -12.02 -3.94 -13.50
C ALA A 34 -12.68 -3.73 -12.12
N GLU A 35 -12.09 -4.30 -11.07
CA GLU A 35 -12.61 -4.19 -9.70
C GLU A 35 -12.42 -2.78 -9.14
N THR A 36 -13.35 -2.30 -8.32
CA THR A 36 -13.18 -1.07 -7.54
C THR A 36 -11.88 -1.10 -6.74
N HIS A 37 -11.11 -0.01 -6.78
CA HIS A 37 -9.88 0.13 -6.02
C HIS A 37 -9.95 1.32 -5.05
N TYR A 38 -9.10 1.24 -4.05
CA TYR A 38 -8.83 2.26 -3.05
C TYR A 38 -7.34 2.57 -3.05
N LEU A 39 -6.97 3.72 -2.48
CA LEU A 39 -5.58 4.08 -2.28
C LEU A 39 -5.33 4.30 -0.80
N ALA A 40 -4.53 3.43 -0.19
CA ALA A 40 -4.09 3.58 1.18
C ALA A 40 -2.72 4.26 1.24
N LEU A 41 -2.65 5.38 1.93
CA LEU A 41 -1.40 6.03 2.30
C LEU A 41 -1.02 5.59 3.71
N ALA A 42 -0.15 4.58 3.80
CA ALA A 42 0.28 4.00 5.06
C ALA A 42 1.45 4.79 5.65
N TYR A 43 1.28 5.29 6.88
CA TYR A 43 2.26 6.12 7.58
C TYR A 43 2.56 5.61 8.99
N SER A 44 3.66 6.05 9.59
CA SER A 44 3.91 5.86 11.02
C SER A 44 3.57 7.17 11.74
N SER A 45 2.68 7.11 12.73
CA SER A 45 2.25 8.28 13.52
C SER A 45 3.38 8.89 14.35
N ASP A 46 4.46 8.14 14.61
CA ASP A 46 5.67 8.64 15.26
C ASP A 46 6.49 9.59 14.36
N SER A 47 6.31 9.51 13.03
CA SER A 47 7.13 10.23 12.04
C SER A 47 6.34 11.17 11.14
N ILE A 48 5.06 10.88 10.89
CA ILE A 48 4.20 11.63 9.98
C ILE A 48 2.99 12.14 10.75
N ASN A 49 2.78 13.47 10.72
CA ASN A 49 1.56 14.08 11.23
C ASN A 49 0.42 13.85 10.23
N VAL A 50 -0.53 12.98 10.59
CA VAL A 50 -1.69 12.65 9.74
C VAL A 50 -2.51 13.87 9.32
N ASN A 51 -2.66 14.89 10.19
CA ASN A 51 -3.46 16.06 9.84
C ASN A 51 -2.82 16.86 8.70
N HIS A 52 -1.47 16.90 8.64
CA HIS A 52 -0.77 17.54 7.53
C HIS A 52 -0.91 16.71 6.25
N LEU A 53 -0.76 15.38 6.36
CA LEU A 53 -0.92 14.48 5.22
C LEU A 53 -2.35 14.58 4.64
N LEU A 54 -3.37 14.56 5.49
CA LEU A 54 -4.78 14.71 5.11
C LEU A 54 -5.02 16.07 4.44
N PHE A 55 -4.45 17.14 4.98
CA PHE A 55 -4.54 18.47 4.36
C PHE A 55 -3.92 18.48 2.96
N ASP A 56 -2.73 17.91 2.80
CA ASP A 56 -2.03 17.87 1.51
C ASP A 56 -2.79 17.03 0.47
N VAL A 57 -3.35 15.89 0.87
CA VAL A 57 -4.20 15.05 0.00
C VAL A 57 -5.49 15.78 -0.38
N ALA A 58 -6.17 16.41 0.60
CA ALA A 58 -7.38 17.17 0.33
C ALA A 58 -7.13 18.35 -0.62
N LEU A 59 -6.02 19.08 -0.42
CA LEU A 59 -5.61 20.17 -1.30
C LEU A 59 -5.27 19.66 -2.71
N TYR A 60 -4.57 18.53 -2.82
CA TYR A 60 -4.29 17.90 -4.10
C TYR A 60 -5.58 17.50 -4.82
N ASN A 61 -6.52 16.85 -4.13
CA ASN A 61 -7.81 16.45 -4.68
C ASN A 61 -8.59 17.66 -5.20
N PHE A 62 -8.72 18.70 -4.37
CA PHE A 62 -9.45 19.92 -4.70
C PHE A 62 -8.89 20.66 -5.92
N THR A 63 -7.56 20.66 -6.08
CA THR A 63 -6.89 21.40 -7.16
C THR A 63 -6.83 20.65 -8.48
N ASN A 64 -6.83 19.31 -8.47
CA ASN A 64 -6.65 18.50 -9.67
C ASN A 64 -7.95 17.85 -10.17
N PHE A 65 -8.98 17.73 -9.33
CA PHE A 65 -10.20 16.99 -9.67
C PHE A 65 -11.47 17.79 -9.31
N LEU A 66 -11.98 18.55 -10.29
CA LEU A 66 -13.17 19.40 -10.09
C LEU A 66 -14.51 18.64 -10.07
N ILE A 67 -14.55 17.43 -10.62
CA ILE A 67 -15.79 16.64 -10.83
C ILE A 67 -15.82 15.38 -9.97
N ARG A 68 -14.69 14.95 -9.39
CA ARG A 68 -14.60 13.74 -8.58
C ARG A 68 -14.72 14.09 -7.10
N ASP A 69 -15.49 13.29 -6.36
CA ASP A 69 -15.63 13.40 -4.91
C ASP A 69 -14.85 12.25 -4.25
N TYR A 70 -13.56 12.49 -4.02
CA TYR A 70 -12.69 11.53 -3.34
C TYR A 70 -12.99 11.56 -1.85
N GLU A 71 -13.51 10.45 -1.32
CA GLU A 71 -13.71 10.30 0.12
C GLU A 71 -12.39 10.01 0.81
N LEU A 72 -12.15 10.70 1.93
CA LEU A 72 -10.97 10.54 2.77
C LEU A 72 -11.37 10.01 4.15
N SER A 73 -10.66 8.99 4.63
CA SER A 73 -10.87 8.45 5.98
C SER A 73 -9.57 7.89 6.57
N ILE A 74 -9.48 7.89 7.90
CA ILE A 74 -8.41 7.22 8.63
C ILE A 74 -8.90 5.83 9.00
N GLU A 75 -8.14 4.80 8.65
CA GLU A 75 -8.47 3.38 8.83
C GLU A 75 -7.28 2.57 9.32
N MET A 76 -7.56 1.32 9.69
CA MET A 76 -6.56 0.35 10.13
C MET A 76 -6.48 -0.81 9.14
N LEU A 77 -5.28 -1.10 8.65
CA LEU A 77 -4.93 -2.36 7.99
C LEU A 77 -4.18 -3.22 9.01
N GLY A 78 -4.88 -4.16 9.65
CA GLY A 78 -4.35 -4.85 10.83
C GLY A 78 -4.04 -3.83 11.94
N ALA A 79 -2.76 -3.66 12.27
CA ALA A 79 -2.29 -2.67 13.24
C ALA A 79 -1.73 -1.38 12.61
N GLN A 80 -1.68 -1.30 11.28
CA GLN A 80 -1.12 -0.17 10.54
C GLN A 80 -2.20 0.89 10.26
N GLU A 81 -2.00 2.11 10.72
CA GLU A 81 -2.87 3.24 10.39
C GLU A 81 -2.61 3.72 8.95
N VAL A 82 -3.69 4.03 8.24
CA VAL A 82 -3.66 4.49 6.85
C VAL A 82 -4.64 5.63 6.63
N LEU A 83 -4.26 6.57 5.76
CA LEU A 83 -5.20 7.52 5.16
C LEU A 83 -5.73 6.87 3.88
N MET A 84 -7.00 6.50 3.88
CA MET A 84 -7.70 5.89 2.76
C MET A 84 -8.30 6.96 1.85
N ILE A 85 -8.12 6.77 0.55
CA ILE A 85 -8.76 7.56 -0.51
C ILE A 85 -9.64 6.60 -1.32
N ARG A 86 -10.92 6.94 -1.50
CA ARG A 86 -11.90 6.12 -2.25
C ARG A 86 -12.44 6.84 -3.47
N SER A 87 -13.38 6.19 -4.18
CA SER A 87 -14.02 6.68 -5.41
C SER A 87 -13.20 6.47 -6.69
N PHE A 88 -12.38 5.40 -6.74
CA PHE A 88 -11.75 4.93 -7.98
C PHE A 88 -12.55 3.75 -8.55
N GLU A 89 -12.84 3.78 -9.84
CA GLU A 89 -13.68 2.76 -10.48
C GLU A 89 -12.91 1.46 -10.74
N ASN A 90 -11.59 1.57 -10.94
CA ASN A 90 -10.74 0.46 -11.35
C ASN A 90 -9.26 0.74 -11.03
N VAL A 91 -8.39 -0.22 -11.37
CA VAL A 91 -6.93 -0.08 -11.15
C VAL A 91 -6.32 1.06 -11.96
N GLU A 92 -6.78 1.29 -13.19
CA GLU A 92 -6.23 2.33 -14.07
C GLU A 92 -6.45 3.72 -13.45
N ASP A 93 -7.63 3.95 -12.87
CA ASP A 93 -7.97 5.19 -12.18
C ASP A 93 -7.04 5.45 -10.97
N VAL A 94 -6.77 4.43 -10.14
CA VAL A 94 -5.83 4.58 -9.01
C VAL A 94 -4.42 4.83 -9.49
N LEU A 95 -3.91 4.05 -10.44
CA LEU A 95 -2.55 4.19 -10.93
C LEU A 95 -2.32 5.55 -11.60
N ARG A 96 -3.32 6.07 -12.31
CA ARG A 96 -3.28 7.42 -12.86
C ARG A 96 -3.20 8.48 -11.76
N TYR A 97 -3.99 8.34 -10.70
CA TYR A 97 -3.91 9.23 -9.55
C TYR A 97 -2.53 9.20 -8.90
N VAL A 98 -1.97 8.01 -8.65
CA VAL A 98 -0.64 7.83 -8.07
C VAL A 98 0.45 8.45 -8.95
N ALA A 99 0.40 8.24 -10.27
CA ALA A 99 1.39 8.75 -11.20
C ALA A 99 1.54 10.28 -11.19
N TRP A 100 0.45 11.01 -10.88
CA TRP A 100 0.45 12.48 -10.82
C TRP A 100 0.49 13.03 -9.39
N LEU A 101 0.46 12.17 -8.38
CA LEU A 101 0.37 12.56 -6.98
C LEU A 101 1.60 13.38 -6.59
N ASN A 102 1.36 14.62 -6.18
CA ASN A 102 2.40 15.48 -5.62
C ASN A 102 1.78 16.42 -4.59
N PHE A 103 2.59 16.82 -3.61
CA PHE A 103 2.17 17.72 -2.56
C PHE A 103 2.83 19.08 -2.77
N GLN A 104 2.16 19.95 -3.52
CA GLN A 104 2.65 21.30 -3.86
C GLN A 104 4.00 21.25 -4.60
N GLY A 105 4.11 20.38 -5.61
CA GLY A 105 5.32 20.21 -6.42
C GLY A 105 6.38 19.28 -5.81
N GLN A 106 6.14 18.70 -4.63
CA GLN A 106 7.03 17.72 -4.01
C GLN A 106 6.48 16.31 -4.19
N LEU A 107 7.37 15.35 -4.48
CA LEU A 107 7.00 13.94 -4.49
C LEU A 107 6.60 13.50 -3.06
N PRO A 108 5.61 12.59 -2.91
CA PRO A 108 5.18 12.12 -1.60
C PRO A 108 6.33 11.60 -0.73
N ALA A 109 7.24 10.80 -1.31
CA ALA A 109 8.40 10.26 -0.62
C ALA A 109 9.41 11.33 -0.14
N THR A 110 9.45 12.50 -0.80
CA THR A 110 10.30 13.63 -0.39
C THR A 110 9.66 14.41 0.76
N LYS A 111 8.36 14.68 0.69
CA LYS A 111 7.64 15.45 1.72
C LYS A 111 7.35 14.63 2.98
N TYR A 112 7.09 13.33 2.80
CA TYR A 112 6.78 12.36 3.84
C TYR A 112 7.66 11.12 3.71
N PRO A 113 8.90 11.16 4.20
CA PRO A 113 9.79 10.00 4.20
C PRO A 113 9.15 8.81 4.92
N GLY A 114 9.15 7.64 4.28
CA GLY A 114 8.54 6.42 4.82
C GLY A 114 7.02 6.31 4.59
N LEU A 115 6.39 7.28 3.91
CA LEU A 115 5.02 7.11 3.42
C LEU A 115 4.97 6.03 2.35
N ARG A 116 4.08 5.06 2.52
CA ARG A 116 3.85 3.99 1.54
C ARG A 116 2.52 4.22 0.85
N ILE A 117 2.52 4.06 -0.46
CA ILE A 117 1.36 4.24 -1.33
C ILE A 117 0.93 2.85 -1.78
N LEU A 118 -0.28 2.44 -1.40
CA LEU A 118 -0.74 1.07 -1.59
C LEU A 118 -2.09 1.10 -2.33
N PRO A 119 -2.14 0.80 -3.63
CA PRO A 119 -3.40 0.52 -4.30
C PRO A 119 -3.98 -0.77 -3.73
N ILE A 120 -5.26 -0.76 -3.34
CA ILE A 120 -5.95 -1.88 -2.70
C ILE A 120 -7.28 -2.12 -3.39
N SER A 121 -7.49 -3.32 -3.94
CA SER A 121 -8.79 -3.69 -4.49
C SER A 121 -9.82 -3.97 -3.40
N GLU A 122 -11.11 -3.88 -3.73
CA GLU A 122 -12.21 -4.13 -2.81
C GLU A 122 -12.11 -5.51 -2.12
N SER A 123 -11.77 -6.56 -2.88
CA SER A 123 -11.59 -7.93 -2.37
C SER A 123 -10.38 -8.08 -1.46
N ASN A 124 -9.31 -7.30 -1.67
CA ASN A 124 -8.10 -7.38 -0.86
C ASN A 124 -8.21 -6.60 0.45
N LEU A 125 -9.02 -5.55 0.50
CA LEU A 125 -9.21 -4.72 1.69
C LEU A 125 -9.54 -5.53 2.97
N PRO A 126 -10.56 -6.42 3.01
CA PRO A 126 -10.89 -7.17 4.22
C PRO A 126 -9.76 -8.09 4.67
N LEU A 127 -8.98 -8.65 3.75
CA LEU A 127 -7.82 -9.50 4.06
C LEU A 127 -6.73 -8.68 4.77
N LEU A 128 -6.45 -7.48 4.25
CA LEU A 128 -5.47 -6.56 4.82
C LEU A 128 -5.93 -5.99 6.17
N GLN A 129 -7.22 -5.74 6.34
CA GLN A 129 -7.81 -5.34 7.62
C GLN A 129 -7.68 -6.43 8.68
N GLN A 130 -7.82 -7.71 8.30
CA GLN A 130 -7.64 -8.83 9.22
C GLN A 130 -6.18 -9.04 9.60
N ARG A 131 -5.27 -9.06 8.61
CA ARG A 131 -3.83 -9.22 8.82
C ARG A 131 -3.06 -8.53 7.72
N TYR A 132 -2.47 -7.38 8.05
CA TYR A 132 -1.55 -6.68 7.16
C TYR A 132 -0.12 -7.19 7.36
N SER A 133 0.50 -7.61 6.26
CA SER A 133 1.94 -7.84 6.15
C SER A 133 2.45 -6.99 4.99
N GLU A 134 3.25 -5.97 5.30
CA GLU A 134 3.75 -5.05 4.28
C GLU A 134 4.55 -5.80 3.21
N ASP A 135 5.45 -6.70 3.60
CA ASP A 135 6.28 -7.44 2.65
C ASP A 135 5.43 -8.34 1.74
N ALA A 136 4.41 -9.02 2.29
CA ALA A 136 3.54 -9.89 1.49
C ALA A 136 2.71 -9.08 0.48
N TYR A 137 2.21 -7.92 0.90
CA TYR A 137 1.41 -7.09 0.03
C TYR A 137 2.26 -6.40 -1.04
N ARG A 138 3.46 -5.90 -0.70
CA ARG A 138 4.40 -5.38 -1.70
C ARG A 138 4.81 -6.45 -2.71
N ARG A 139 4.99 -7.71 -2.27
CA ARG A 139 5.28 -8.83 -3.17
C ARG A 139 4.14 -9.04 -4.17
N PHE A 140 2.90 -8.99 -3.71
CA PHE A 140 1.72 -9.04 -4.59
C PHE A 140 1.68 -7.83 -5.54
N LEU A 141 1.93 -6.60 -5.06
CA LEU A 141 1.94 -5.41 -5.92
C LEU A 141 3.00 -5.51 -7.04
N GLN A 142 4.19 -6.05 -6.73
CA GLN A 142 5.25 -6.29 -7.72
C GLN A 142 4.80 -7.21 -8.86
N ASP A 143 4.09 -8.28 -8.52
CA ASP A 143 3.70 -9.29 -9.51
C ASP A 143 2.57 -8.81 -10.44
N TYR A 144 1.72 -7.86 -9.99
CA TYR A 144 0.49 -7.48 -10.70
C TYR A 144 0.35 -5.99 -11.08
N TYR A 145 1.02 -5.09 -10.38
CA TYR A 145 0.91 -3.63 -10.58
C TYR A 145 2.20 -3.02 -11.15
N GLY A 146 3.30 -3.78 -11.19
CA GLY A 146 4.59 -3.31 -11.71
C GLY A 146 5.33 -2.33 -10.81
N GLU A 147 4.99 -2.32 -9.51
CA GLU A 147 5.70 -1.57 -8.44
C GLU A 147 6.86 -2.35 -7.84
#